data_AF-A0A931WLN1-F1
#
_entry.id   AF-A0A931WLN1-F1
#
_cell.length_a   1.000
_cell.length_b   1.000
_cell.length_c   1.000
_cell.angle_alpha   90.00
_cell.angle_beta   90.00
_cell.angle_gamma   90.00
#
_symmetry.space_group_name_H-M   'P 1'
#
loop_
_entity.id
_entity.type
_entity.pdbx_description
1 polymer ?
#
loop_
_entity_poly.entity_id
_entity_poly.type
_entity_poly.pdbx_seq_one_letter_code
_entity_poly.pdbx_strand_id
1 'polypeptide(L)'
;MSQGEEATLRNWKREEVERELKNMLVDALGVDEDRVVPEASLVHDLGAESIDFLDIGFRVQQTFGVELPNKAIQDKVLSWRNFREIGRLIEERYGAQLSAQDIKQLQTKGLPEVLRWLAENRGVAVANGEAERVAAALADRLAGQVESLGFKAALVNRDGIIQVLLENLNSPKIMEGMIRLLSVGALVDFIAARVCDGAGANG
;
A
#
# COMPACT_ATOMS: atom_id res chain seq x y z
N MET A 1 -23.71 26.80 20.57
CA MET A 1 -22.28 27.14 20.58
C MET A 1 -21.64 26.29 19.50
N SER A 2 -21.50 26.86 18.31
CA SER A 2 -20.94 26.17 17.14
C SER A 2 -19.48 26.59 17.02
N GLN A 3 -18.56 25.69 17.37
CA GLN A 3 -17.12 25.86 17.13
C GLN A 3 -16.70 24.83 16.09
N GLY A 4 -17.19 24.97 14.85
CA GLY A 4 -16.94 24.01 13.78
C GLY A 4 -16.62 24.60 12.42
N GLU A 5 -16.37 25.91 12.29
CA GLU A 5 -16.34 26.59 10.99
C GLU A 5 -15.14 27.52 10.76
N GLU A 6 -13.97 27.20 11.31
CA GLU A 6 -12.73 27.96 11.02
C GLU A 6 -11.51 27.09 10.73
N ALA A 7 -11.68 25.94 10.06
CA ALA A 7 -10.59 25.34 9.29
C ALA A 7 -10.38 26.19 8.02
N THR A 8 -9.91 27.42 8.21
CA THR A 8 -9.60 28.36 7.14
C THR A 8 -8.49 27.79 6.28
N LEU A 9 -8.79 27.68 4.98
CA LEU A 9 -7.96 27.81 3.77
C LEU A 9 -6.49 28.29 3.98
N ARG A 10 -5.69 27.60 4.79
CA ARG A 10 -4.26 27.82 4.90
C ARG A 10 -3.63 27.17 3.68
N ASN A 11 -2.88 27.94 2.89
CA ASN A 11 -2.01 27.38 1.85
C ASN A 11 -0.78 26.80 2.55
N TRP A 12 -0.77 25.48 2.75
CA TRP A 12 0.32 24.80 3.44
C TRP A 12 1.54 24.67 2.52
N LYS A 13 2.74 24.63 3.09
CA LYS A 13 3.92 24.15 2.38
C LYS A 13 4.20 22.70 2.73
N ARG A 14 4.84 21.95 1.83
CA ARG A 14 5.17 20.54 2.06
C ARG A 14 5.99 20.35 3.34
N GLU A 15 6.94 21.26 3.61
CA GLU A 15 7.78 21.20 4.82
C GLU A 15 6.98 21.45 6.10
N GLU A 16 5.91 22.24 6.03
CA GLU A 16 5.00 22.45 7.16
C GLU A 16 4.13 21.22 7.40
N VAL A 17 3.61 20.61 6.32
CA VAL A 17 2.88 19.33 6.40
C VAL A 17 3.77 18.26 7.03
N GLU A 18 5.02 18.14 6.57
CA GLU A 18 5.98 17.18 7.09
C GLU A 18 6.24 17.37 8.59
N ARG A 19 6.48 18.61 9.03
CA ARG A 19 6.71 18.90 10.44
C ARG A 19 5.49 18.62 11.31
N GLU A 20 4.32 19.11 10.93
CA GLU A 20 3.10 18.91 11.74
C GLU A 20 2.69 17.43 11.78
N LEU A 21 2.81 16.72 10.65
CA LEU A 21 2.55 15.28 10.61
C LEU A 21 3.56 14.51 11.46
N LYS A 22 4.84 14.88 11.43
CA LYS A 22 5.87 14.25 12.26
C LYS A 22 5.53 14.35 13.75
N ASN A 23 5.18 15.54 14.23
CA ASN A 23 4.76 15.76 15.62
C ASN A 23 3.54 14.91 15.98
N MET A 24 2.56 14.87 15.07
CA MET A 24 1.35 14.07 15.24
C MET A 24 1.65 12.57 15.36
N LEU A 25 2.57 12.04 14.56
CA LEU A 25 2.98 10.63 14.60
C LEU A 25 3.76 10.28 15.87
N VAL A 26 4.66 11.17 16.32
CA VAL A 26 5.37 11.03 17.61
C VAL A 26 4.36 10.89 18.74
N ASP A 27 3.37 11.79 18.79
CA ASP A 27 2.37 11.82 19.86
C ASP A 27 1.39 10.64 19.79
N ALA A 28 0.92 10.29 18.59
CA ALA A 28 -0.06 9.23 18.41
C ALA A 28 0.53 7.84 18.65
N LEU A 29 1.79 7.62 18.27
CA LEU A 29 2.44 6.31 18.35
C LEU A 29 3.35 6.16 19.57
N GLY A 30 3.65 7.24 20.30
CA GLY A 30 4.57 7.22 21.43
C GLY A 30 5.99 6.80 21.04
N VAL A 31 6.45 7.22 19.86
CA VAL A 31 7.77 6.89 19.30
C VAL A 31 8.70 8.09 19.34
N ASP A 32 10.01 7.85 19.37
CA ASP A 32 11.00 8.92 19.33
C ASP A 32 10.99 9.67 17.99
N GLU A 33 11.22 10.98 18.04
CA GLU A 33 11.17 11.86 16.87
C GLU A 33 12.18 11.47 15.77
N ASP A 34 13.33 10.92 16.16
CA ASP A 34 14.38 10.45 15.24
C ASP A 34 14.00 9.18 14.47
N ARG A 35 12.99 8.42 14.95
CA ARG A 35 12.44 7.27 14.22
C ARG A 35 11.46 7.69 13.13
N VAL A 36 10.85 8.86 13.24
CA VAL A 36 9.86 9.36 12.29
C VAL A 36 10.56 10.01 11.10
N VAL A 37 11.16 9.16 10.26
CA VAL A 37 11.84 9.54 9.01
C VAL A 37 10.96 9.24 7.79
N PRO A 38 11.15 9.91 6.65
CA PRO A 38 10.30 9.75 5.46
C PRO A 38 10.16 8.29 4.99
N GLU A 39 11.21 7.48 5.14
CA GLU A 39 11.23 6.07 4.73
C GLU A 39 10.56 5.13 5.74
N ALA A 40 10.34 5.57 6.98
CA ALA A 40 9.83 4.71 8.04
C ALA A 40 8.39 4.26 7.75
N SER A 41 8.17 2.96 7.81
CA SER A 41 6.86 2.34 7.79
C SER A 41 6.06 2.68 9.05
N LEU A 42 4.83 3.17 8.89
CA LEU A 42 3.89 3.33 10.00
C LEU A 42 3.71 2.02 10.77
N VAL A 43 3.53 0.88 10.09
CA VAL A 43 3.27 -0.41 10.74
C VAL A 43 4.55 -1.12 11.20
N HIS A 44 5.48 -1.42 10.30
CA HIS A 44 6.67 -2.23 10.61
C HIS A 44 7.70 -1.49 11.48
N ASP A 45 7.95 -0.22 11.17
CA ASP A 45 9.03 0.53 11.80
C ASP A 45 8.54 1.38 12.98
N LEU A 46 7.33 1.92 12.91
CA LEU A 46 6.75 2.75 13.99
C LEU A 46 5.72 2.01 14.84
N GLY A 47 5.33 0.77 14.47
CA GLY A 47 4.48 -0.08 15.30
C GLY A 47 3.00 0.30 15.29
N ALA A 48 2.52 1.09 14.32
CA ALA A 48 1.13 1.52 14.26
C ALA A 48 0.15 0.33 14.13
N GLU A 49 -0.80 0.28 15.06
CA GLU A 49 -1.91 -0.66 15.10
C GLU A 49 -3.17 -0.07 14.47
N SER A 50 -4.22 -0.89 14.32
CA SER A 50 -5.47 -0.48 13.68
C SER A 50 -6.13 0.74 14.33
N ILE A 51 -6.04 0.86 15.66
CA ILE A 51 -6.60 2.00 16.40
C ILE A 51 -5.81 3.29 16.15
N ASP A 52 -4.50 3.20 15.97
CA ASP A 52 -3.64 4.36 15.74
C ASP A 52 -3.98 5.05 14.42
N PHE A 53 -4.34 4.27 13.39
CA PHE A 53 -4.83 4.83 12.12
C PHE A 53 -6.11 5.65 12.28
N LEU A 54 -6.97 5.36 13.27
CA LEU A 54 -8.16 6.18 13.53
C LEU A 54 -7.78 7.52 14.17
N ASP A 55 -6.86 7.51 15.14
CA ASP A 55 -6.39 8.73 15.81
C ASP A 55 -5.61 9.63 14.84
N ILE A 56 -4.64 9.06 14.12
CA ILE A 56 -3.87 9.77 13.08
C ILE A 56 -4.83 10.38 12.05
N GLY A 57 -5.81 9.61 11.57
CA GLY A 57 -6.79 10.09 10.62
C GLY A 57 -7.66 11.23 11.14
N PHE A 58 -8.12 11.14 12.38
CA PHE A 58 -8.89 12.21 13.02
C PHE A 58 -8.06 13.49 13.16
N ARG A 59 -6.82 13.38 13.63
CA ARG A 59 -5.90 14.51 13.79
C ARG A 59 -5.52 15.15 12.44
N VAL A 60 -5.31 14.35 11.40
CA VAL A 60 -5.09 14.85 10.03
C VAL A 60 -6.32 15.61 9.52
N GLN A 61 -7.53 15.08 9.74
CA GLN A 61 -8.76 15.77 9.36
C GLN A 61 -8.92 17.10 10.10
N GLN A 62 -8.67 17.13 11.41
CA GLN A 62 -8.76 18.37 12.21
C GLN A 62 -7.70 19.41 11.81
N THR A 63 -6.49 18.97 11.49
CA THR A 63 -5.35 19.88 11.21
C THR A 63 -5.35 20.38 9.77
N PHE A 64 -5.57 19.48 8.81
CA PHE A 64 -5.39 19.74 7.38
C PHE A 64 -6.71 19.77 6.60
N GLY A 65 -7.83 19.39 7.21
CA GLY A 65 -9.11 19.22 6.48
C GLY A 65 -9.10 18.03 5.51
N VAL A 66 -8.14 17.11 5.64
CA VAL A 66 -7.96 15.96 4.75
C VAL A 66 -8.50 14.70 5.42
N GLU A 67 -9.43 14.03 4.77
CA GLU A 67 -9.90 12.72 5.21
C GLU A 67 -8.94 11.63 4.73
N LEU A 68 -8.36 10.88 5.67
CA LEU A 68 -7.56 9.69 5.35
C LEU A 68 -8.47 8.48 5.12
N PRO A 69 -8.13 7.58 4.18
CA PRO A 69 -8.89 6.36 3.90
C PRO A 69 -8.63 5.28 4.98
N ASN A 70 -8.76 5.62 6.27
CA ASN A 70 -8.30 4.78 7.40
C ASN A 70 -8.90 3.37 7.39
N LYS A 71 -10.21 3.26 7.14
CA LYS A 71 -10.90 1.96 7.05
C LYS A 71 -10.34 1.09 5.93
N ALA A 72 -10.05 1.70 4.78
CA ALA A 72 -9.54 0.97 3.63
C ALA A 72 -8.04 0.65 3.78
N ILE A 73 -7.26 1.50 4.45
CA ILE A 73 -5.88 1.21 4.87
C ILE A 73 -5.88 0.02 5.84
N GLN A 74 -6.70 0.05 6.89
CA GLN A 74 -6.83 -1.04 7.88
C GLN A 74 -7.16 -2.37 7.22
N ASP A 75 -8.22 -2.42 6.41
CA ASP A 75 -8.66 -3.65 5.74
C ASP A 75 -7.60 -4.16 4.75
N LYS A 76 -6.91 -3.28 4.02
CA LYS A 76 -5.96 -3.68 2.98
C LYS A 76 -4.58 -4.05 3.50
N VAL A 77 -4.05 -3.39 4.54
CA VAL A 77 -2.83 -3.80 5.25
C VAL A 77 -2.95 -5.23 5.78
N LEU A 78 -4.15 -5.60 6.24
CA LEU A 78 -4.46 -6.96 6.65
C LEU A 78 -4.61 -7.91 5.45
N SER A 79 -5.22 -7.45 4.35
CA SER A 79 -5.44 -8.29 3.15
C SER A 79 -4.18 -8.57 2.34
N TRP A 80 -3.25 -7.60 2.22
CA TRP A 80 -2.05 -7.72 1.38
C TRP A 80 -1.03 -8.70 1.94
N ARG A 81 -1.14 -9.05 3.22
CA ARG A 81 -0.38 -10.16 3.84
C ARG A 81 -0.83 -11.54 3.36
N ASN A 82 -1.90 -11.64 2.58
CA ASN A 82 -2.46 -12.92 2.16
C ASN A 82 -2.24 -13.18 0.67
N PHE A 83 -1.34 -14.12 0.39
CA PHE A 83 -1.15 -14.81 -0.89
C PHE A 83 -2.46 -15.33 -1.55
N ARG A 84 -3.58 -15.31 -0.82
CA ARG A 84 -4.91 -15.64 -1.31
C ARG A 84 -5.29 -14.84 -2.56
N GLU A 85 -4.86 -13.58 -2.70
CA GLU A 85 -5.12 -12.80 -3.92
C GLU A 85 -4.37 -13.35 -5.14
N ILE A 86 -3.13 -13.84 -4.96
CA ILE A 86 -2.39 -14.51 -6.03
C ILE A 86 -3.07 -15.82 -6.42
N GLY A 87 -3.49 -16.62 -5.42
CA GLY A 87 -4.23 -17.85 -5.68
C GLY A 87 -5.54 -17.61 -6.42
N ARG A 88 -6.31 -16.60 -6.01
CA ARG A 88 -7.54 -16.18 -6.70
C ARG A 88 -7.27 -15.74 -8.13
N LEU A 89 -6.22 -14.97 -8.38
CA LEU A 89 -5.90 -14.52 -9.74
C LEU A 89 -5.44 -15.67 -10.63
N ILE A 90 -4.71 -16.65 -10.08
CA ILE A 90 -4.37 -17.88 -10.78
C ILE A 90 -5.64 -18.66 -11.14
N GLU A 91 -6.58 -18.79 -10.20
CA GLU A 91 -7.88 -19.43 -10.44
C GLU A 91 -8.70 -18.69 -11.51
N GLU A 92 -8.80 -17.36 -11.42
CA GLU A 92 -9.52 -16.51 -12.37
C GLU A 92 -8.92 -16.60 -13.79
N ARG A 93 -7.59 -16.63 -13.90
CA ARG A 93 -6.88 -16.58 -15.20
C ARG A 93 -6.70 -17.95 -15.83
N TYR A 94 -6.49 -18.99 -15.03
CA TYR A 94 -6.10 -20.32 -15.51
C TYR A 94 -7.14 -21.42 -15.20
N GLY A 95 -8.21 -21.09 -14.46
CA GLY A 95 -9.23 -22.07 -14.07
C GLY A 95 -8.71 -23.16 -13.13
N ALA A 96 -7.53 -22.97 -12.52
CA ALA A 96 -6.84 -23.97 -11.72
C ALA A 96 -7.05 -23.72 -10.23
N GLN A 97 -7.88 -24.56 -9.59
CA GLN A 97 -8.10 -24.49 -8.14
C GLN A 97 -6.84 -24.84 -7.36
N LEU A 98 -6.53 -24.03 -6.34
CA LEU A 98 -5.38 -24.26 -5.46
C LEU A 98 -5.85 -24.66 -4.06
N SER A 99 -5.36 -25.79 -3.57
CA SER A 99 -5.57 -26.18 -2.18
C SER A 99 -4.74 -25.30 -1.22
N ALA A 100 -5.07 -25.31 0.07
CA ALA A 100 -4.27 -24.65 1.08
C ALA A 100 -2.81 -25.15 1.13
N GLN A 101 -2.59 -26.44 0.82
CA GLN A 101 -1.26 -27.02 0.73
C GLN A 101 -0.49 -26.50 -0.50
N ASP A 102 -1.17 -26.37 -1.64
CA ASP A 102 -0.59 -25.79 -2.86
C ASP A 102 -0.20 -24.32 -2.63
N ILE A 103 -1.07 -23.56 -1.98
CA ILE A 103 -0.77 -22.16 -1.60
C ILE A 103 0.48 -22.12 -0.71
N LYS A 104 0.55 -22.99 0.30
CA LYS A 104 1.66 -23.00 1.26
C LYS A 104 3.02 -23.32 0.62
N GLN A 105 3.06 -24.17 -0.41
CA GLN A 105 4.29 -24.51 -1.12
C GLN A 105 4.65 -23.50 -2.21
N LEU A 106 3.67 -22.86 -2.84
CA LEU A 106 3.87 -21.92 -3.95
C LEU A 106 4.21 -20.52 -3.46
N GLN A 107 3.81 -20.14 -2.23
CA GLN A 107 4.04 -18.81 -1.70
C GLN A 107 5.52 -18.43 -1.62
N THR A 108 6.45 -19.37 -1.47
CA THR A 108 7.88 -19.09 -1.39
C THR A 108 8.59 -19.09 -2.75
N LYS A 109 7.85 -19.26 -3.85
CA LYS A 109 8.36 -19.38 -5.21
C LYS A 109 8.07 -18.13 -6.00
N GLY A 110 8.84 -17.89 -7.07
CA GLY A 110 8.53 -16.86 -8.06
C GLY A 110 7.47 -17.32 -9.08
N LEU A 111 6.84 -16.37 -9.77
CA LEU A 111 5.86 -16.65 -10.82
C LEU A 111 6.31 -17.68 -11.89
N PRO A 112 7.57 -17.68 -12.38
CA PRO A 112 8.01 -18.69 -13.34
C PRO A 112 7.90 -20.12 -12.82
N GLU A 113 8.22 -20.34 -11.54
CA GLU A 113 8.09 -21.65 -10.90
C GLU A 113 6.63 -22.00 -10.61
N VAL A 114 5.81 -21.03 -10.21
CA VAL A 114 4.38 -21.25 -9.99
C VAL A 114 3.68 -21.66 -11.29
N LEU A 115 3.95 -20.96 -12.39
CA LEU A 115 3.39 -21.30 -13.70
C LEU A 115 3.87 -22.67 -14.17
N ARG A 116 5.15 -22.99 -13.98
CA ARG A 116 5.67 -24.34 -14.27
C ARG A 116 4.94 -25.42 -13.47
N TRP A 117 4.77 -25.20 -12.17
CA TRP A 117 4.03 -26.13 -11.32
C TRP A 117 2.58 -26.28 -11.76
N LEU A 118 1.90 -25.20 -12.16
CA LEU A 118 0.55 -25.25 -12.71
C LEU A 118 0.47 -26.03 -14.02
N ALA A 119 1.47 -25.89 -14.89
CA ALA A 119 1.54 -26.67 -16.12
C ALA A 119 1.68 -28.17 -15.83
N GLU A 120 2.58 -28.53 -14.91
CA GLU A 120 2.88 -29.91 -14.55
C GLU A 120 1.75 -30.60 -13.76
N ASN A 121 1.09 -29.87 -12.85
CA ASN A 121 0.18 -30.46 -11.86
C ASN A 121 -1.29 -30.17 -12.14
N ARG A 122 -1.59 -29.12 -12.93
CA ARG A 122 -2.96 -28.64 -13.20
C ARG A 122 -3.29 -28.59 -14.69
N GLY A 123 -2.38 -28.98 -15.58
CA GLY A 123 -2.62 -29.02 -17.03
C GLY A 123 -2.76 -27.62 -17.66
N VAL A 124 -2.21 -26.59 -17.02
CA VAL A 124 -2.28 -25.20 -17.50
C VAL A 124 -1.29 -25.00 -18.65
N ALA A 125 -1.75 -24.47 -19.78
CA ALA A 125 -0.85 -24.08 -20.86
C ALA A 125 -0.13 -22.77 -20.51
N VAL A 126 1.20 -22.79 -20.47
CA VAL A 126 2.04 -21.62 -20.15
C VAL A 126 2.87 -21.25 -21.38
N ALA A 127 2.65 -20.03 -21.88
CA ALA A 127 3.42 -19.51 -23.01
C ALA A 127 4.78 -18.94 -22.55
N ASN A 128 5.72 -18.80 -23.49
CA ASN A 128 6.95 -18.06 -23.24
C ASN A 128 6.63 -16.61 -22.84
N GLY A 129 7.33 -16.09 -21.83
CA GLY A 129 7.10 -14.75 -21.32
C GLY A 129 5.77 -14.58 -20.55
N GLU A 130 5.06 -15.66 -20.23
CA GLU A 130 3.78 -15.56 -19.50
C GLU A 130 4.01 -15.09 -18.05
N ALA A 131 5.13 -15.47 -17.43
CA ALA A 131 5.46 -15.05 -16.07
C ALA A 131 5.56 -13.53 -15.95
N GLU A 132 6.26 -12.88 -16.87
CA GLU A 132 6.44 -11.43 -16.95
C GLU A 132 5.11 -10.73 -17.24
N ARG A 133 4.29 -11.29 -18.12
CA ARG A 133 2.95 -10.76 -18.42
C ARG A 133 2.00 -10.85 -17.22
N VAL A 134 2.06 -11.94 -16.47
CA VAL A 134 1.29 -12.11 -15.23
C VAL A 134 1.80 -11.17 -14.15
N ALA A 135 3.12 -11.04 -13.99
CA ALA A 135 3.74 -10.14 -13.02
C ALA A 135 3.35 -8.68 -13.29
N ALA A 136 3.40 -8.25 -14.55
CA ALA A 136 2.98 -6.93 -14.97
C ALA A 136 1.50 -6.66 -14.67
N ALA A 137 0.61 -7.58 -15.04
CA ALA A 137 -0.82 -7.44 -14.76
C ALA A 137 -1.14 -7.41 -13.26
N LEU A 138 -0.42 -8.19 -12.44
CA LEU A 138 -0.52 -8.16 -10.99
C LEU A 138 -0.04 -6.83 -10.41
N ALA A 139 1.11 -6.34 -10.87
CA ALA A 139 1.64 -5.04 -10.45
C ALA A 139 0.69 -3.89 -10.81
N ASP A 140 0.09 -3.92 -12.00
CA ASP A 140 -0.92 -2.94 -12.45
C ASP A 140 -2.18 -3.00 -11.58
N ARG A 141 -2.66 -4.19 -11.25
CA ARG A 141 -3.82 -4.37 -10.35
C ARG A 141 -3.51 -3.85 -8.94
N LEU A 142 -2.32 -4.11 -8.42
CA LEU A 142 -1.87 -3.58 -7.12
C LEU A 142 -1.77 -2.06 -7.15
N ALA A 143 -1.19 -1.49 -8.20
CA ALA A 143 -1.10 -0.04 -8.37
C ALA A 143 -2.50 0.61 -8.43
N GLY A 144 -3.42 0.05 -9.20
CA GLY A 144 -4.80 0.54 -9.26
C GLY A 144 -5.55 0.41 -7.93
N GLN A 145 -5.24 -0.61 -7.12
CA GLN A 145 -5.78 -0.72 -5.77
C GLN A 145 -5.28 0.42 -4.86
N VAL A 146 -4.02 0.82 -4.99
CA VAL A 146 -3.44 1.93 -4.24
C VAL A 146 -4.07 3.26 -4.68
N GLU A 147 -4.28 3.45 -5.98
CA GLU A 147 -4.99 4.62 -6.51
C GLU A 147 -6.44 4.70 -6.05
N SER A 148 -7.14 3.56 -5.96
CA SER A 148 -8.52 3.52 -5.46
C SER A 148 -8.65 3.98 -3.99
N LEU A 149 -7.53 4.02 -3.26
CA LEU A 149 -7.44 4.54 -1.90
C LEU A 149 -7.13 6.04 -1.87
N GLY A 150 -6.90 6.67 -3.02
CA GLY A 150 -6.57 8.09 -3.13
C GLY A 150 -5.09 8.41 -3.00
N PHE A 151 -4.21 7.41 -2.98
CA PHE A 151 -2.76 7.56 -3.11
C PHE A 151 -2.36 7.64 -4.59
N LYS A 152 -1.27 8.34 -4.92
CA LYS A 152 -0.79 8.43 -6.31
C LYS A 152 -0.12 7.11 -6.73
N ALA A 153 -0.38 6.60 -7.94
CA ALA A 153 0.33 5.41 -8.45
C ALA A 153 1.85 5.61 -8.52
N ALA A 154 2.35 6.84 -8.62
CA ALA A 154 3.78 7.14 -8.60
C ALA A 154 4.47 6.69 -7.30
N LEU A 155 3.71 6.52 -6.21
CA LEU A 155 4.21 5.97 -4.94
C LEU A 155 4.44 4.45 -5.01
N VAL A 156 3.92 3.79 -6.04
CA VAL A 156 4.04 2.36 -6.26
C VAL A 156 5.23 2.09 -7.17
N ASN A 157 6.28 1.44 -6.64
CA ASN A 157 7.38 0.96 -7.47
C ASN A 157 6.95 -0.26 -8.28
N ARG A 158 6.31 -0.02 -9.43
CA ARG A 158 5.79 -1.05 -10.32
C ARG A 158 6.87 -2.08 -10.73
N ASP A 159 8.03 -1.61 -11.16
CA ASP A 159 9.11 -2.49 -11.62
C ASP A 159 9.70 -3.31 -10.47
N GLY A 160 9.79 -2.72 -9.28
CA GLY A 160 10.13 -3.43 -8.06
C GLY A 160 9.14 -4.55 -7.74
N ILE A 161 7.84 -4.29 -7.83
CA ILE A 161 6.80 -5.32 -7.63
C ILE A 161 6.96 -6.45 -8.65
N ILE A 162 7.16 -6.13 -9.93
CA ILE A 162 7.34 -7.13 -10.99
C ILE A 162 8.55 -8.01 -10.69
N GLN A 163 9.71 -7.42 -10.39
CA GLN A 163 10.91 -8.19 -10.10
C GLN A 163 10.68 -9.16 -8.94
N VAL A 164 10.06 -8.68 -7.86
CA VAL A 164 9.90 -9.56 -6.70
C VAL A 164 8.83 -10.63 -6.95
N LEU A 165 7.75 -10.33 -7.70
CA LEU A 165 6.79 -11.36 -8.13
C LEU A 165 7.45 -12.45 -8.98
N LEU A 166 8.44 -12.10 -9.81
CA LEU A 166 9.21 -13.05 -10.61
C LEU A 166 10.17 -13.89 -9.77
N GLU A 167 10.70 -13.36 -8.66
CA GLU A 167 11.67 -14.03 -7.80
C GLU A 167 11.03 -14.85 -6.68
N ASN A 168 10.11 -14.26 -5.91
CA ASN A 168 9.49 -14.88 -4.74
C ASN A 168 8.24 -14.11 -4.31
N LEU A 169 7.09 -14.78 -4.41
CA LEU A 169 5.77 -14.23 -4.12
C LEU A 169 5.52 -13.89 -2.63
N ASN A 170 6.33 -14.41 -1.71
CA ASN A 170 6.33 -14.08 -0.28
C ASN A 170 7.67 -13.48 0.16
N SER A 171 8.38 -12.83 -0.76
CA SER A 171 9.62 -12.14 -0.40
C SER A 171 9.31 -11.00 0.58
N PRO A 172 10.11 -10.85 1.66
CA PRO A 172 10.09 -9.66 2.50
C PRO A 172 10.18 -8.37 1.68
N LYS A 173 10.81 -8.38 0.49
CA LYS A 173 10.93 -7.23 -0.40
C LYS A 173 9.61 -6.77 -1.05
N ILE A 174 8.65 -7.67 -1.32
CA ILE A 174 7.28 -7.24 -1.75
C ILE A 174 6.63 -6.49 -0.61
N MET A 175 6.73 -7.06 0.60
CA MET A 175 6.27 -6.36 1.78
C MET A 175 6.99 -5.03 1.92
N GLU A 176 8.32 -4.96 1.82
CA GLU A 176 9.11 -3.73 1.97
C GLU A 176 8.75 -2.65 0.92
N GLY A 177 8.54 -3.04 -0.34
CA GLY A 177 8.09 -2.14 -1.40
C GLY A 177 6.65 -1.65 -1.23
N MET A 178 5.74 -2.49 -0.73
CA MET A 178 4.37 -2.10 -0.39
C MET A 178 4.27 -1.34 0.94
N ILE A 179 5.14 -1.65 1.89
CA ILE A 179 5.28 -1.01 3.21
C ILE A 179 5.60 0.48 3.03
N ARG A 180 6.37 0.83 2.00
CA ARG A 180 6.66 2.23 1.65
C ARG A 180 5.42 3.05 1.27
N LEU A 181 4.31 2.42 0.87
CA LEU A 181 3.04 3.13 0.60
C LEU A 181 2.37 3.66 1.87
N LEU A 182 2.73 3.09 3.02
CA LEU A 182 2.33 3.56 4.35
C LEU A 182 3.55 4.03 5.13
N SER A 183 4.48 4.66 4.41
CA SER A 183 5.58 5.39 5.03
C SER A 183 5.14 6.77 5.49
N VAL A 184 5.92 7.37 6.39
CA VAL A 184 5.75 8.77 6.77
C VAL A 184 5.74 9.67 5.52
N GLY A 185 6.69 9.48 4.60
CA GLY A 185 6.80 10.27 3.38
C GLY A 185 5.58 10.15 2.45
N ALA A 186 5.04 8.94 2.29
CA ALA A 186 3.83 8.73 1.49
C ALA A 186 2.60 9.46 2.08
N LEU A 187 2.50 9.52 3.41
CA LEU A 187 1.43 10.25 4.08
C LEU A 187 1.61 11.77 3.97
N VAL A 188 2.84 12.28 4.09
CA VAL A 188 3.19 13.68 3.81
C VAL A 188 2.78 14.05 2.38
N ASP A 189 3.15 13.24 1.39
CA ASP A 189 2.85 13.51 -0.01
C ASP A 189 1.33 13.45 -0.30
N PHE A 190 0.60 12.53 0.36
CA PHE A 190 -0.86 12.43 0.25
C PHE A 190 -1.56 13.70 0.77
N ILE A 191 -1.13 14.20 1.92
CA ILE A 191 -1.68 15.41 2.55
C ILE A 191 -1.26 16.63 1.72
N ALA A 192 0.04 16.77 1.44
CA ALA A 192 0.60 17.90 0.70
C ALA A 192 -0.05 18.06 -0.69
N ALA A 193 -0.33 16.97 -1.39
CA ALA A 193 -1.04 17.01 -2.68
C ALA A 193 -2.46 17.60 -2.59
N ARG A 194 -3.06 17.67 -1.40
CA ARG A 194 -4.41 18.24 -1.16
C ARG A 194 -4.38 19.64 -0.56
N VAL A 195 -3.29 20.02 0.10
CA VAL A 195 -3.23 21.28 0.87
C VAL A 195 -2.14 22.26 0.44
N CYS A 196 -1.19 21.84 -0.40
CA CYS A 196 -0.09 22.70 -0.88
C CYS A 196 -0.36 23.35 -2.24
N ASP A 197 -1.27 22.76 -3.05
CA ASP A 197 -1.70 23.32 -4.33
C ASP A 197 -3.13 23.87 -4.22
N GLY A 198 -3.26 25.11 -3.75
CA GLY A 198 -4.52 25.84 -3.84
C GLY A 198 -4.86 26.22 -5.28
N ALA A 199 -5.46 25.30 -6.06
CA ALA A 199 -6.46 25.56 -7.12
C ALA A 199 -6.68 24.33 -8.02
N GLY A 200 -7.86 23.70 -7.91
CA GLY A 200 -8.49 23.02 -9.04
C GLY A 200 -8.92 21.57 -8.82
N ALA A 201 -10.10 21.38 -8.24
CA ALA A 201 -11.06 20.33 -8.64
C ALA A 201 -12.41 20.53 -7.92
N ASN A 202 -13.13 21.59 -8.29
CA ASN A 202 -14.58 21.43 -8.47
C ASN A 202 -14.75 20.95 -9.92
N GLY A 203 -15.16 19.70 -10.08
CA GLY A 203 -15.47 19.07 -11.36
C GLY A 203 -16.28 17.80 -11.10
#